data_AF-A0A662FL91-F1
#
_entry.id   AF-A0A662FL91-F1
#
_cell.length_a   1.000
_cell.length_b   1.000
_cell.length_c   1.000
_cell.angle_alpha   90.00
_cell.angle_beta   90.00
_cell.angle_gamma   90.00
#
_symmetry.space_group_name_H-M   'P 1'
#
loop_
_entity.id
_entity.type
_entity.pdbx_description
1 polymer ?
#
loop_
_entity_poly.entity_id
_entity_poly.type
_entity_poly.pdbx_seq_one_letter_code
_entity_poly.pdbx_strand_id
1 'polypeptide(L)'
;LRKEEMKIKARIGELEKELSIKSASLKEINKKYANALAVSNDLKKYQDELKALKQEVLDLSLKKKKLNDEISKKEERVASGSKLLEKLKSDVEFYKKKVKNYASILSSIESEFKKIKEKKKELDDLQNKISGLRAEKNRIEKIMLVFKEKERAIAEKEQKFIEQEKLLAKKQAEISSLNQAKNAALAVINEKKKILEQTRSALTANKRVLDNIQKKEKLVKEAEHKVASAEHLLKTRLASLEKREKRLKEKEEKIVSLKSDLEKAKSIVEMLRPEIIGKAEEIKSRISFLKNERKKGFTGLRSEKSEISAIKKDVLKLIKKDVSVLKNKEKEVVKLVDDVEKEKQLLDAKQDSILKKIRELEHAKVVCDRKEKALKFKESFIKKLSKELDLRKKKLEKESAQIKRARDLKKVLPKMEKRFRELTRELRKLEKKVKERPVVIEKPAVKEVLPEIKLPSKPFVEMPQSDIRSMIKNARNIIDSGDLGSADRLVSEIAVRVKKVSDPVERKLLDYELKDLKTSIKLASLA
;
A
#
# COMPACT_ATOMS: atom_id res chain seq x y z
N LEU A 1 99.72 173.57 -132.05
CA LEU A 1 99.26 173.77 -130.66
C LEU A 1 97.74 173.64 -130.47
N ARG A 2 96.85 174.48 -131.03
CA ARG A 2 95.37 174.29 -130.85
C ARG A 2 94.73 173.01 -131.45
N LYS A 3 95.40 172.32 -132.39
CA LYS A 3 94.90 171.06 -133.00
C LYS A 3 95.21 169.79 -132.21
N GLU A 4 96.16 169.82 -131.27
CA GLU A 4 96.55 168.62 -130.50
C GLU A 4 95.71 168.42 -129.23
N GLU A 5 95.25 169.52 -128.61
CA GLU A 5 94.35 169.46 -127.45
C GLU A 5 93.01 168.79 -127.77
N MET A 6 92.46 168.99 -128.97
CA MET A 6 91.21 168.32 -129.37
C MET A 6 91.38 166.81 -129.53
N LYS A 7 92.55 166.32 -129.94
CA LYS A 7 92.81 164.87 -130.07
C LYS A 7 92.89 164.19 -128.70
N ILE A 8 93.48 164.86 -127.71
CA ILE A 8 93.60 164.31 -126.35
C ILE A 8 92.21 164.26 -125.67
N LYS A 9 91.39 165.30 -125.81
CA LYS A 9 90.01 165.27 -125.29
C LYS A 9 89.15 164.17 -125.92
N ALA A 10 89.29 163.92 -127.22
CA ALA A 10 88.60 162.82 -127.89
C ALA A 10 89.05 161.45 -127.34
N ARG A 11 90.35 161.27 -127.08
CA ARG A 11 90.90 160.01 -126.57
C ARG A 11 90.49 159.71 -125.12
N ILE A 12 90.36 160.75 -124.28
CA ILE A 12 89.85 160.60 -122.91
C ILE A 12 88.39 160.14 -122.92
N GLY A 13 87.55 160.72 -123.79
CA GLY A 13 86.15 160.30 -123.92
C GLY A 13 85.97 158.87 -124.44
N GLU A 14 86.88 158.36 -125.28
CA GLU A 14 86.90 156.95 -125.69
C GLU A 14 87.25 156.02 -124.53
N LEU A 15 88.26 156.37 -123.73
CA LEU A 15 88.68 155.56 -122.59
C LEU A 15 87.63 155.53 -121.48
N GLU A 16 86.94 156.64 -121.22
CA GLU A 16 85.82 156.67 -120.27
C GLU A 16 84.65 155.78 -120.72
N LYS A 17 84.37 155.73 -122.03
CA LYS A 17 83.38 154.80 -122.59
C LYS A 17 83.83 153.35 -122.43
N GLU A 18 85.09 153.02 -122.71
CA GLU A 18 85.60 151.65 -122.50
C GLU A 18 85.56 151.24 -121.02
N LEU A 19 85.89 152.15 -120.11
CA LEU A 19 85.86 151.89 -118.67
C LEU A 19 84.42 151.69 -118.18
N SER A 20 83.48 152.48 -118.70
CA SER A 20 82.04 152.29 -118.46
C SER A 20 81.56 150.91 -118.94
N ILE A 21 81.91 150.51 -120.17
CA ILE A 21 81.57 149.20 -120.74
C ILE A 21 82.19 148.07 -119.92
N LYS A 22 83.48 148.14 -119.60
CA LYS A 22 84.16 147.11 -118.79
C LYS A 22 83.58 147.03 -117.38
N SER A 23 83.21 148.16 -116.77
CA SER A 23 82.56 148.16 -115.44
C SER A 23 81.18 147.50 -115.46
N ALA A 24 80.42 147.68 -116.56
CA ALA A 24 79.13 147.03 -116.76
C ALA A 24 79.30 145.51 -116.97
N SER A 25 80.26 145.09 -117.79
CA SER A 25 80.58 143.66 -117.97
C SER A 25 81.06 143.00 -116.67
N LEU A 26 81.85 143.70 -115.84
CA LEU A 26 82.29 143.20 -114.54
C LEU A 26 81.13 143.04 -113.56
N LYS A 27 80.18 143.98 -113.54
CA LYS A 27 78.94 143.84 -112.76
C LYS A 27 78.11 142.65 -113.22
N GLU A 28 78.02 142.42 -114.52
CA GLU A 28 77.26 141.30 -115.08
C GLU A 28 77.92 139.95 -114.80
N ILE A 29 79.25 139.87 -114.89
CA ILE A 29 80.04 138.67 -114.52
C ILE A 29 79.89 138.38 -113.03
N ASN A 30 79.98 139.39 -112.16
CA ASN A 30 79.79 139.21 -110.72
C ASN A 30 78.36 138.74 -110.39
N LYS A 31 77.35 139.22 -111.11
CA LYS A 31 75.97 138.74 -110.97
C LYS A 31 75.84 137.28 -111.41
N LYS A 32 76.48 136.88 -112.52
CA LYS A 32 76.51 135.47 -112.98
C LYS A 32 77.26 134.56 -111.99
N TYR A 33 78.38 135.02 -111.44
CA TYR A 33 79.14 134.29 -110.43
C TYR A 33 78.34 134.10 -109.13
N ALA A 34 77.66 135.14 -108.65
CA ALA A 34 76.78 135.05 -107.48
C ALA A 34 75.64 134.04 -107.69
N ASN A 35 75.02 134.03 -108.88
CA ASN A 35 74.00 133.03 -109.22
C ASN A 35 74.57 131.61 -109.30
N ALA A 36 75.74 131.42 -109.91
CA ALA A 36 76.39 130.11 -109.97
C ALA A 36 76.79 129.60 -108.58
N LEU A 37 77.22 130.49 -107.69
CA LEU A 37 77.52 130.16 -106.29
C LEU A 37 76.24 129.76 -105.53
N ALA A 38 75.12 130.45 -105.76
CA ALA A 38 73.83 130.08 -105.19
C ALA A 38 73.36 128.69 -105.64
N VAL A 39 73.45 128.40 -106.95
CA VAL A 39 73.13 127.07 -107.51
C VAL A 39 74.08 125.99 -106.97
N SER A 40 75.36 126.29 -106.81
CA SER A 40 76.32 125.36 -106.21
C SER A 40 75.98 125.07 -104.74
N ASN A 41 75.55 126.07 -103.98
CA ASN A 41 75.10 125.89 -102.60
C ASN A 41 73.81 125.07 -102.51
N ASP A 42 72.85 125.28 -103.42
CA ASP A 42 71.61 124.49 -103.45
C ASP A 42 71.87 123.05 -103.89
N LEU A 43 72.76 122.81 -104.86
CA LEU A 43 73.21 121.45 -105.21
C LEU A 43 73.89 120.75 -104.04
N LYS A 44 74.66 121.49 -103.22
CA LYS A 44 75.28 120.94 -102.01
C LYS A 44 74.23 120.57 -100.97
N LYS A 45 73.19 121.40 -100.76
CA LYS A 45 72.04 121.05 -99.91
C LYS A 45 71.32 119.81 -100.41
N TYR A 46 71.00 119.73 -101.70
CA TYR A 46 70.36 118.54 -102.27
C TYR A 46 71.23 117.30 -102.14
N GLN A 47 72.55 117.43 -102.27
CA GLN A 47 73.48 116.31 -102.07
C GLN A 47 73.48 115.82 -100.60
N ASP A 48 73.39 116.74 -99.64
CA ASP A 48 73.31 116.40 -98.22
C ASP A 48 71.94 115.81 -97.84
N GLU A 49 70.84 116.31 -98.42
CA GLU A 49 69.50 115.71 -98.31
C GLU A 49 69.47 114.28 -98.90
N LEU A 50 70.10 114.06 -100.06
CA LEU A 50 70.19 112.74 -100.68
C LEU A 50 71.00 111.76 -99.82
N LYS A 51 72.05 112.24 -99.14
CA LYS A 51 72.80 111.42 -98.17
C LYS A 51 71.94 111.10 -96.94
N ALA A 52 71.18 112.07 -96.41
CA ALA A 52 70.29 111.85 -95.28
C ALA A 52 69.19 110.84 -95.61
N LEU A 53 68.52 110.98 -96.76
CA LEU A 53 67.51 110.04 -97.24
C LEU A 53 68.07 108.64 -97.48
N LYS A 54 69.28 108.52 -98.05
CA LYS A 54 69.96 107.22 -98.21
C LYS A 54 70.23 106.56 -96.85
N GLN A 55 70.63 107.34 -95.85
CA GLN A 55 70.84 106.83 -94.50
C GLN A 55 69.53 106.40 -93.86
N GLU A 56 68.45 107.16 -94.02
CA GLU A 56 67.12 106.81 -93.50
C GLU A 56 66.57 105.52 -94.15
N VAL A 57 66.76 105.34 -95.46
CA VAL A 57 66.39 104.10 -96.17
C VAL A 57 67.18 102.90 -95.63
N LEU A 58 68.47 103.07 -95.33
CA LEU A 58 69.28 102.03 -94.69
C LEU A 58 68.76 101.70 -93.28
N ASP A 59 68.44 102.71 -92.47
CA ASP A 59 67.93 102.53 -91.11
C ASP A 59 66.55 101.85 -91.12
N LEU A 60 65.67 102.23 -92.04
CA LEU A 60 64.37 101.57 -92.25
C LEU A 60 64.53 100.13 -92.73
N SER A 61 65.49 99.86 -93.61
CA SER A 61 65.81 98.50 -94.05
C SER A 61 66.31 97.63 -92.89
N LEU A 62 67.20 98.17 -92.04
CA LEU A 62 67.66 97.50 -90.83
C LEU A 62 66.52 97.28 -89.83
N LYS A 63 65.63 98.27 -89.64
CA LYS A 63 64.44 98.15 -88.77
C LYS A 63 63.47 97.10 -89.30
N LYS A 64 63.23 97.06 -90.61
CA LYS A 64 62.42 96.03 -91.27
C LYS A 64 63.02 94.64 -91.06
N LYS A 65 64.34 94.50 -91.19
CA LYS A 65 65.03 93.23 -90.93
C LYS A 65 64.87 92.79 -89.48
N LYS A 66 65.10 93.68 -88.50
CA LYS A 66 64.88 93.39 -87.07
C LYS A 66 63.44 92.98 -86.76
N LEU A 67 62.46 93.68 -87.32
CA LEU A 67 61.05 93.34 -87.15
C LEU A 67 60.71 91.98 -87.78
N ASN A 68 61.25 91.67 -88.96
CA ASN A 68 61.07 90.37 -89.58
C ASN A 68 61.70 89.25 -88.74
N ASP A 69 62.88 89.47 -88.17
CA ASP A 69 63.52 88.51 -87.26
C ASP A 69 62.70 88.32 -85.97
N GLU A 70 62.10 89.38 -85.44
CA GLU A 70 61.17 89.29 -84.29
C GLU A 70 59.87 88.57 -84.62
N ILE A 71 59.30 88.81 -85.80
CA ILE A 71 58.12 88.10 -86.31
C ILE A 71 58.45 86.62 -86.43
N SER A 72 59.56 86.27 -87.08
CA SER A 72 60.02 84.89 -87.22
C SER A 72 60.19 84.21 -85.86
N LYS A 73 60.83 84.87 -84.88
CA LYS A 73 60.93 84.35 -83.50
C LYS A 73 59.57 84.17 -82.82
N LYS A 74 58.61 85.08 -83.05
CA LYS A 74 57.25 84.96 -82.50
C LYS A 74 56.48 83.82 -83.17
N GLU A 75 56.62 83.65 -84.48
CA GLU A 75 56.04 82.53 -85.23
C GLU A 75 56.59 81.19 -84.75
N GLU A 76 57.90 81.08 -84.51
CA GLU A 76 58.51 79.90 -83.90
C GLU A 76 57.97 79.62 -82.49
N ARG A 77 57.77 80.67 -81.67
CA ARG A 77 57.13 80.55 -80.34
C ARG A 77 55.67 80.12 -80.44
N VAL A 78 54.92 80.63 -81.40
CA VAL A 78 53.53 80.23 -81.65
C VAL A 78 53.48 78.78 -82.12
N ALA A 79 54.36 78.38 -83.03
CA ALA A 79 54.45 77.00 -83.52
C ALA A 79 54.83 76.02 -82.39
N SER A 80 55.80 76.36 -81.55
CA SER A 80 56.17 75.55 -80.38
C SER A 80 55.07 75.52 -79.31
N GLY A 81 54.41 76.66 -79.05
CA GLY A 81 53.25 76.76 -78.18
C GLY A 81 52.07 75.91 -78.67
N SER A 82 51.79 75.91 -79.97
CA SER A 82 50.76 75.08 -80.60
C SER A 82 51.06 73.59 -80.45
N LYS A 83 52.31 73.17 -80.69
CA LYS A 83 52.74 71.78 -80.47
C LYS A 83 52.59 71.36 -79.00
N LEU A 84 52.90 72.24 -78.05
CA LEU A 84 52.74 71.96 -76.62
C LEU A 84 51.25 71.86 -76.22
N LEU A 85 50.41 72.74 -76.76
CA LEU A 85 48.97 72.73 -76.53
C LEU A 85 48.31 71.46 -77.10
N GLU A 86 48.76 70.99 -78.26
CA GLU A 86 48.33 69.73 -78.84
C GLU A 86 48.73 68.52 -77.98
N LYS A 87 49.96 68.50 -77.45
CA LYS A 87 50.41 67.49 -76.47
C LYS A 87 49.54 67.51 -75.22
N LEU A 88 49.32 68.68 -74.62
CA LEU A 88 48.48 68.81 -73.42
C LEU A 88 47.03 68.36 -73.69
N LYS A 89 46.46 68.68 -74.86
CA LYS A 89 45.14 68.17 -75.25
C LYS A 89 45.12 66.64 -75.33
N SER A 90 46.16 66.04 -75.91
CA SER A 90 46.29 64.58 -76.00
C SER A 90 46.42 63.93 -74.61
N ASP A 91 47.19 64.54 -73.69
CA ASP A 91 47.34 64.08 -72.31
C ASP A 91 46.03 64.19 -71.53
N VAL A 92 45.31 65.32 -71.67
CA VAL A 92 43.99 65.51 -71.03
C VAL A 92 43.00 64.45 -71.51
N GLU A 93 42.93 64.17 -72.81
CA GLU A 93 42.06 63.10 -73.33
C GLU A 93 42.50 61.71 -72.85
N PHE A 94 43.81 61.45 -72.74
CA PHE A 94 44.34 60.23 -72.15
C PHE A 94 43.93 60.05 -70.68
N TYR A 95 44.11 61.09 -69.85
CA TYR A 95 43.71 61.05 -68.44
C TYR A 95 42.20 60.98 -68.27
N LYS A 96 41.42 61.64 -69.12
CA LYS A 96 39.95 61.55 -69.13
C LYS A 96 39.48 60.13 -69.44
N LYS A 97 40.14 59.43 -70.36
CA LYS A 97 39.90 57.99 -70.60
C LYS A 97 40.26 57.16 -69.37
N LYS A 98 41.42 57.40 -68.73
CA LYS A 98 41.79 56.72 -67.48
C LYS A 98 40.78 56.93 -66.36
N VAL A 99 40.32 58.17 -66.13
CA VAL A 99 39.31 58.49 -65.11
C VAL A 99 37.99 57.75 -65.38
N LYS A 100 37.54 57.70 -66.64
CA LYS A 100 36.36 56.90 -67.01
C LYS A 100 36.54 55.41 -66.72
N ASN A 101 37.73 54.86 -67.01
CA ASN A 101 38.04 53.46 -66.71
C ASN A 101 38.11 53.21 -65.19
N TYR A 102 38.67 54.13 -64.40
CA TYR A 102 38.67 53.99 -62.94
C TYR A 102 37.26 54.10 -62.36
N ALA A 103 36.40 54.97 -62.91
CA ALA A 103 35.00 55.05 -62.50
C ALA A 103 34.23 53.75 -62.80
N SER A 104 34.47 53.11 -63.95
CA SER A 104 33.84 51.82 -64.25
C SER A 104 34.35 50.70 -63.35
N ILE A 105 35.65 50.68 -63.04
CA ILE A 105 36.23 49.73 -62.08
C ILE A 105 35.64 49.93 -60.68
N LEU A 106 35.54 51.18 -60.20
CA LEU A 106 34.93 51.48 -58.90
C LEU A 106 33.48 51.01 -58.82
N SER A 107 32.69 51.26 -59.87
CA SER A 107 31.31 50.77 -59.94
C SER A 107 31.23 49.24 -59.90
N SER A 108 32.15 48.55 -60.58
CA SER A 108 32.26 47.09 -60.52
C SER A 108 32.62 46.60 -59.10
N ILE A 109 33.62 47.20 -58.46
CA ILE A 109 34.03 46.89 -57.07
C ILE A 109 32.88 47.12 -56.09
N GLU A 110 32.15 48.22 -56.21
CA GLU A 110 30.98 48.50 -55.37
C GLU A 110 29.90 47.43 -55.52
N SER A 111 29.67 46.95 -56.75
CA SER A 111 28.72 45.86 -57.01
C SER A 111 29.17 44.54 -56.38
N GLU A 112 30.48 44.23 -56.43
CA GLU A 112 31.04 43.04 -55.78
C GLU A 112 30.99 43.16 -54.25
N PHE A 113 31.26 44.34 -53.71
CA PHE A 113 31.19 44.60 -52.27
C PHE A 113 29.76 44.43 -51.73
N LYS A 114 28.74 44.83 -52.52
CA LYS A 114 27.33 44.53 -52.19
C LYS A 114 27.08 43.02 -52.14
N LYS A 115 27.53 42.26 -53.15
CA LYS A 115 27.41 40.79 -53.16
C LYS A 115 28.14 40.13 -51.98
N ILE A 116 29.31 40.63 -51.61
CA ILE A 116 30.07 40.14 -50.44
C ILE A 116 29.30 40.41 -49.14
N LYS A 117 28.70 41.60 -49.00
CA LYS A 117 27.87 41.93 -47.83
C LYS A 117 26.66 41.01 -47.70
N GLU A 118 26.00 40.67 -48.82
CA GLU A 118 24.88 39.73 -48.84
C GLU A 118 25.33 38.32 -48.42
N LYS A 119 26.40 37.81 -49.03
CA LYS A 119 26.99 36.51 -48.65
C LYS A 119 27.43 36.46 -47.19
N LYS A 120 27.90 37.57 -46.62
CA LYS A 120 28.26 37.65 -45.20
C LYS A 120 27.02 37.50 -44.30
N LYS A 121 25.89 38.13 -44.66
CA LYS A 121 24.62 37.95 -43.94
C LYS A 121 24.14 36.51 -44.02
N GLU A 122 24.20 35.90 -45.20
CA GLU A 122 23.86 34.48 -45.37
C GLU A 122 24.74 33.56 -44.52
N LEU A 123 26.04 33.86 -44.42
CA LEU A 123 26.97 33.13 -43.56
C LEU A 123 26.59 33.26 -42.08
N ASP A 124 26.28 34.47 -41.62
CA ASP A 124 25.84 34.72 -40.23
C ASP A 124 24.53 33.96 -39.92
N ASP A 125 23.57 33.96 -40.85
CA ASP A 125 22.31 33.21 -40.72
C ASP A 125 22.54 31.69 -40.66
N LEU A 126 23.42 31.17 -41.51
CA LEU A 126 23.81 29.76 -41.49
C LEU A 126 24.53 29.40 -40.19
N GLN A 127 25.40 30.27 -39.68
CA GLN A 127 26.11 30.06 -38.44
C GLN A 127 25.16 30.05 -37.23
N ASN A 128 24.16 30.94 -37.23
CA ASN A 128 23.08 30.94 -36.24
C ASN A 128 22.26 29.64 -36.32
N LYS A 129 21.91 29.17 -37.53
CA LYS A 129 21.18 27.91 -37.73
C LYS A 129 21.98 26.69 -37.24
N ILE A 130 23.29 26.64 -37.51
CA ILE A 130 24.19 25.60 -37.01
C ILE A 130 24.23 25.61 -35.47
N SER A 131 24.30 26.79 -34.85
CA SER A 131 24.27 26.90 -33.38
C SER A 131 22.97 26.37 -32.78
N GLY A 132 21.82 26.66 -33.42
CA GLY A 132 20.52 26.13 -33.05
C GLY A 132 20.44 24.61 -33.15
N LEU A 133 20.91 24.04 -34.27
CA LEU A 133 20.95 22.59 -34.49
C LEU A 133 21.88 21.88 -33.49
N ARG A 134 23.01 22.49 -33.11
CA ARG A 134 23.89 21.93 -32.06
C ARG A 134 23.20 21.90 -30.70
N ALA A 135 22.46 22.96 -30.34
CA ALA A 135 21.70 23.00 -29.10
C ALA A 135 20.60 21.93 -29.09
N GLU A 136 19.91 21.72 -30.21
CA GLU A 136 18.90 20.68 -30.36
C GLU A 136 19.50 19.26 -30.28
N LYS A 137 20.63 19.02 -30.95
CA LYS A 137 21.38 17.76 -30.82
C LYS A 137 21.70 17.45 -29.36
N ASN A 138 22.22 18.42 -28.60
CA ASN A 138 22.52 18.24 -27.18
C ASN A 138 21.26 17.95 -26.34
N ARG A 139 20.11 18.53 -26.70
CA ARG A 139 18.82 18.20 -26.05
C ARG A 139 18.41 16.76 -26.35
N ILE A 140 18.54 16.32 -27.61
CA ILE A 140 18.24 14.94 -28.02
C ILE A 140 19.15 13.96 -27.29
N GLU A 141 20.45 14.23 -27.16
CA GLU A 141 21.39 13.38 -26.42
C GLU A 141 21.00 13.25 -24.94
N LYS A 142 20.61 14.36 -24.28
CA LYS A 142 20.08 14.32 -22.91
C LYS A 142 18.81 13.48 -22.81
N ILE A 143 17.89 13.63 -23.76
CA ILE A 143 16.66 12.85 -23.82
C ILE A 143 17.00 11.35 -23.99
N MET A 144 17.94 11.01 -24.87
CA MET A 144 18.38 9.62 -25.08
C MET A 144 18.97 9.00 -23.81
N LEU A 145 19.74 9.74 -23.02
CA LEU A 145 20.24 9.24 -21.72
C LEU A 145 19.09 8.91 -20.76
N VAL A 146 18.10 9.80 -20.65
CA VAL A 146 16.90 9.56 -19.84
C VAL A 146 16.12 8.34 -20.35
N PHE A 147 16.04 8.13 -21.67
CA PHE A 147 15.41 6.93 -22.24
C PHE A 147 16.16 5.66 -21.85
N LYS A 148 17.48 5.64 -21.95
CA LYS A 148 18.31 4.48 -21.53
C LYS A 148 18.14 4.16 -20.04
N GLU A 149 18.06 5.19 -19.18
CA GLU A 149 17.78 5.00 -17.75
C GLU A 149 16.38 4.41 -17.52
N LYS A 150 15.36 4.88 -18.26
CA LYS A 150 14.00 4.33 -18.20
C LYS A 150 13.94 2.89 -18.68
N GLU A 151 14.65 2.55 -19.76
CA GLU A 151 14.75 1.16 -20.25
C GLU A 151 15.34 0.23 -19.19
N ARG A 152 16.43 0.64 -18.52
CA ARG A 152 17.00 -0.12 -17.41
C ARG A 152 16.01 -0.29 -16.26
N ALA A 153 15.31 0.78 -15.87
CA ALA A 153 14.31 0.73 -14.80
C ALA A 153 13.09 -0.15 -15.17
N ILE A 154 12.73 -0.22 -16.45
CA ILE A 154 11.69 -1.13 -16.95
C ILE A 154 12.19 -2.57 -16.87
N ALA A 155 13.40 -2.87 -17.37
CA ALA A 155 13.98 -4.20 -17.30
C ALA A 155 14.10 -4.72 -15.85
N GLU A 156 14.50 -3.87 -14.90
CA GLU A 156 14.52 -4.22 -13.47
C GLU A 156 13.12 -4.53 -12.91
N LYS A 157 12.10 -3.80 -13.34
CA LYS A 157 10.70 -4.05 -12.93
C LYS A 157 10.18 -5.35 -13.55
N GLU A 158 10.52 -5.65 -14.79
CA GLU A 158 10.16 -6.89 -15.46
C GLU A 158 10.77 -8.10 -14.74
N GLN A 159 12.06 -8.03 -14.37
CA GLN A 159 12.70 -9.08 -13.58
C GLN A 159 12.01 -9.30 -12.23
N LYS A 160 11.70 -8.22 -11.49
CA LYS A 160 10.94 -8.31 -10.24
C LYS A 160 9.55 -8.91 -10.44
N PHE A 161 8.90 -8.61 -11.56
CA PHE A 161 7.58 -9.17 -11.89
C PHE A 161 7.67 -10.69 -12.15
N ILE A 162 8.68 -11.13 -12.92
CA ILE A 162 8.94 -12.55 -13.18
C ILE A 162 9.20 -13.30 -11.86
N GLU A 163 9.97 -12.72 -10.93
CA GLU A 163 10.19 -13.30 -9.60
C GLU A 163 8.89 -13.42 -8.79
N GLN A 164 8.05 -12.39 -8.83
CA GLN A 164 6.74 -12.41 -8.18
C GLN A 164 5.83 -13.48 -8.77
N GLU A 165 5.78 -13.64 -10.09
CA GLU A 165 5.02 -14.70 -10.76
C GLU A 165 5.49 -16.09 -10.34
N LYS A 166 6.81 -16.33 -10.28
CA LYS A 166 7.38 -17.59 -9.78
C LYS A 166 6.96 -17.87 -8.34
N LEU A 167 6.93 -16.85 -7.49
CA LEU A 167 6.53 -16.98 -6.09
C LEU A 167 5.03 -17.26 -5.96
N LEU A 168 4.21 -16.62 -6.79
CA LEU A 168 2.77 -16.88 -6.90
C LEU A 168 2.49 -18.31 -7.37
N ALA A 169 3.21 -18.80 -8.38
CA ALA A 169 3.11 -20.17 -8.86
C ALA A 169 3.46 -21.19 -7.77
N LYS A 170 4.54 -20.96 -7.00
CA LYS A 170 4.89 -21.79 -5.83
C LYS A 170 3.78 -21.82 -4.78
N LYS A 171 3.18 -20.65 -4.46
CA LYS A 171 2.08 -20.56 -3.51
C LYS A 171 0.81 -21.25 -4.02
N GLN A 172 0.53 -21.18 -5.31
CA GLN A 172 -0.59 -21.89 -5.93
C GLN A 172 -0.40 -23.42 -5.85
N ALA A 173 0.82 -23.90 -6.08
CA ALA A 173 1.16 -25.32 -5.90
C ALA A 173 0.99 -25.76 -4.44
N GLU A 174 1.47 -24.96 -3.49
CA GLU A 174 1.30 -25.19 -2.04
C GLU A 174 -0.19 -25.28 -1.65
N ILE A 175 -1.02 -24.34 -2.12
CA ILE A 175 -2.49 -24.38 -1.91
C ILE A 175 -3.10 -25.67 -2.48
N SER A 176 -2.64 -26.10 -3.65
CA SER A 176 -3.14 -27.31 -4.31
C SER A 176 -2.77 -28.57 -3.51
N SER A 177 -1.54 -28.66 -2.99
CA SER A 177 -1.11 -29.74 -2.10
C SER A 177 -1.88 -29.74 -0.77
N LEU A 178 -2.12 -28.56 -0.18
CA LEU A 178 -2.87 -28.44 1.07
C LEU A 178 -4.34 -28.85 0.88
N ASN A 179 -4.94 -28.53 -0.26
CA ASN A 179 -6.29 -28.97 -0.60
C ASN A 179 -6.37 -30.50 -0.78
N GLN A 180 -5.37 -31.12 -1.42
CA GLN A 180 -5.29 -32.57 -1.52
C GLN A 180 -5.16 -33.21 -0.12
N ALA A 181 -4.26 -32.69 0.73
CA ALA A 181 -4.09 -33.17 2.09
C ALA A 181 -5.38 -33.01 2.94
N LYS A 182 -6.08 -31.88 2.79
CA LYS A 182 -7.38 -31.64 3.43
C LYS A 182 -8.42 -32.66 2.99
N ASN A 183 -8.52 -32.93 1.69
CA ASN A 183 -9.49 -33.90 1.16
C ASN A 183 -9.17 -35.33 1.64
N ALA A 184 -7.90 -35.71 1.68
CA ALA A 184 -7.45 -36.98 2.24
C ALA A 184 -7.82 -37.09 3.73
N ALA A 185 -7.58 -36.03 4.52
CA ALA A 185 -7.95 -35.99 5.93
C ALA A 185 -9.47 -36.11 6.13
N LEU A 186 -10.28 -35.45 5.28
CA LEU A 186 -11.73 -35.58 5.31
C LEU A 186 -12.20 -37.01 4.98
N ALA A 187 -11.56 -37.69 4.01
CA ALA A 187 -11.86 -39.08 3.70
C ALA A 187 -11.59 -39.99 4.92
N VAL A 188 -10.43 -39.85 5.56
CA VAL A 188 -10.08 -40.59 6.79
C VAL A 188 -11.07 -40.30 7.92
N ILE A 189 -11.49 -39.05 8.11
CA ILE A 189 -12.51 -38.70 9.12
C ILE A 189 -13.83 -39.41 8.82
N ASN A 190 -14.25 -39.47 7.55
CA ASN A 190 -15.48 -40.14 7.17
C ASN A 190 -15.41 -41.66 7.38
N GLU A 191 -14.27 -42.29 7.07
CA GLU A 191 -14.03 -43.70 7.39
C GLU A 191 -14.09 -43.96 8.90
N LYS A 192 -13.39 -43.14 9.69
CA LYS A 192 -13.43 -43.25 11.16
C LYS A 192 -14.84 -43.05 11.73
N LYS A 193 -15.66 -42.17 11.14
CA LYS A 193 -17.07 -42.04 11.51
C LYS A 193 -17.86 -43.31 11.24
N LYS A 194 -17.68 -43.94 10.07
CA LYS A 194 -18.34 -45.22 9.74
C LYS A 194 -17.94 -46.33 10.72
N ILE A 195 -16.64 -46.45 11.02
CA ILE A 195 -16.13 -47.43 12.01
C ILE A 195 -16.72 -47.14 13.40
N LEU A 196 -16.81 -45.88 13.79
CA LEU A 196 -17.40 -45.48 15.07
C LEU A 196 -18.90 -45.82 15.15
N GLU A 197 -19.62 -45.70 14.04
CA GLU A 197 -21.04 -46.06 13.97
C GLU A 197 -21.25 -47.58 14.01
N GLN A 198 -20.41 -48.35 13.32
CA GLN A 198 -20.38 -49.81 13.39
C GLN A 198 -20.03 -50.32 14.80
N THR A 199 -19.05 -49.71 15.46
CA THR A 199 -18.69 -50.08 16.84
C THR A 199 -19.79 -49.72 17.83
N ARG A 200 -20.49 -48.59 17.64
CA ARG A 200 -21.68 -48.25 18.43
C ARG A 200 -22.80 -49.26 18.25
N SER A 201 -23.12 -49.66 17.02
CA SER A 201 -24.17 -50.65 16.77
C SER A 201 -23.80 -52.01 17.38
N ALA A 202 -22.56 -52.46 17.21
CA ALA A 202 -22.03 -53.66 17.88
C ALA A 202 -22.13 -53.58 19.41
N LEU A 203 -21.78 -52.42 20.00
CA LEU A 203 -21.89 -52.21 21.45
C LEU A 203 -23.34 -52.26 21.93
N THR A 204 -24.29 -51.72 21.16
CA THR A 204 -25.73 -51.84 21.49
C THR A 204 -26.23 -53.27 21.37
N ALA A 205 -25.74 -54.05 20.38
CA ALA A 205 -26.07 -55.46 20.26
C ALA A 205 -25.51 -56.26 21.45
N ASN A 206 -24.26 -56.02 21.82
CA ASN A 206 -23.63 -56.67 22.98
C ASN A 206 -24.36 -56.34 24.29
N LYS A 207 -24.85 -55.10 24.48
CA LYS A 207 -25.69 -54.76 25.64
C LYS A 207 -26.98 -55.59 25.69
N ARG A 208 -27.67 -55.76 24.56
CA ARG A 208 -28.87 -56.61 24.49
C ARG A 208 -28.56 -58.07 24.83
N VAL A 209 -27.43 -58.58 24.34
CA VAL A 209 -26.97 -59.94 24.67
C VAL A 209 -26.68 -60.06 26.17
N LEU A 210 -25.99 -59.09 26.76
CA LEU A 210 -25.72 -59.05 28.20
C LEU A 210 -27.03 -59.05 29.02
N ASP A 211 -28.00 -58.19 28.65
CA ASP A 211 -29.30 -58.14 29.32
C ASP A 211 -30.04 -59.49 29.23
N ASN A 212 -29.96 -60.16 28.08
CA ASN A 212 -30.53 -61.49 27.89
C ASN A 212 -29.83 -62.56 28.73
N ILE A 213 -28.49 -62.51 28.82
CA ILE A 213 -27.71 -63.39 29.69
C ILE A 213 -28.11 -63.16 31.15
N GLN A 214 -28.18 -61.92 31.62
CA GLN A 214 -28.59 -61.60 33.00
C GLN A 214 -30.02 -62.09 33.31
N LYS A 215 -30.95 -61.99 32.36
CA LYS A 215 -32.29 -62.58 32.51
C LYS A 215 -32.23 -64.11 32.64
N LYS A 216 -31.44 -64.78 31.80
CA LYS A 216 -31.24 -66.23 31.89
C LYS A 216 -30.56 -66.63 33.19
N GLU A 217 -29.55 -65.91 33.66
CA GLU A 217 -28.89 -66.16 34.95
C GLU A 217 -29.88 -66.03 36.11
N LYS A 218 -30.77 -65.04 36.10
CA LYS A 218 -31.84 -64.93 37.11
C LYS A 218 -32.75 -66.15 37.11
N LEU A 219 -33.20 -66.58 35.93
CA LEU A 219 -34.04 -67.77 35.79
C LEU A 219 -33.33 -69.04 36.25
N VAL A 220 -32.02 -69.16 35.95
CA VAL A 220 -31.20 -70.28 36.43
C VAL A 220 -31.07 -70.25 37.95
N LYS A 221 -30.77 -69.10 38.56
CA LYS A 221 -30.70 -68.96 40.02
C LYS A 221 -32.03 -69.29 40.71
N GLU A 222 -33.16 -68.87 40.11
CA GLU A 222 -34.50 -69.23 40.60
C GLU A 222 -34.75 -70.74 40.48
N ALA A 223 -34.32 -71.36 39.38
CA ALA A 223 -34.42 -72.81 39.20
C ALA A 223 -33.51 -73.56 40.17
N GLU A 224 -32.27 -73.13 40.37
CA GLU A 224 -31.33 -73.68 41.37
C GLU A 224 -31.91 -73.59 42.78
N HIS A 225 -32.50 -72.45 43.15
CA HIS A 225 -33.16 -72.31 44.46
C HIS A 225 -34.35 -73.28 44.60
N LYS A 226 -35.15 -73.46 43.55
CA LYS A 226 -36.25 -74.44 43.54
C LYS A 226 -35.72 -75.87 43.70
N VAL A 227 -34.68 -76.23 42.96
CA VAL A 227 -34.03 -77.55 43.08
C VAL A 227 -33.46 -77.75 44.49
N ALA A 228 -32.73 -76.78 45.04
CA ALA A 228 -32.19 -76.85 46.41
C ALA A 228 -33.31 -77.00 47.45
N SER A 229 -34.44 -76.29 47.29
CA SER A 229 -35.59 -76.43 48.18
C SER A 229 -36.23 -77.82 48.08
N ALA A 230 -36.34 -78.38 46.87
CA ALA A 230 -36.85 -79.72 46.63
C ALA A 230 -35.91 -80.78 47.21
N GLU A 231 -34.59 -80.64 47.03
CA GLU A 231 -33.58 -81.49 47.64
C GLU A 231 -33.66 -81.45 49.17
N HIS A 232 -33.82 -80.27 49.77
CA HIS A 232 -33.98 -80.14 51.22
C HIS A 232 -35.25 -80.85 51.70
N LEU A 233 -36.38 -80.68 51.00
CA LEU A 233 -37.63 -81.38 51.30
C LEU A 233 -37.47 -82.91 51.18
N LEU A 234 -36.80 -83.38 50.12
CA LEU A 234 -36.51 -84.80 49.93
C LEU A 234 -35.59 -85.35 51.02
N LYS A 235 -34.53 -84.64 51.40
CA LYS A 235 -33.66 -85.01 52.54
C LYS A 235 -34.46 -85.10 53.84
N THR A 236 -35.34 -84.12 54.10
CA THR A 236 -36.19 -84.12 55.29
C THR A 236 -37.16 -85.30 55.28
N ARG A 237 -37.74 -85.60 54.12
CA ARG A 237 -38.65 -86.75 53.93
C ARG A 237 -37.91 -88.07 54.09
N LEU A 238 -36.72 -88.22 53.52
CA LEU A 238 -35.84 -89.39 53.69
C LEU A 238 -35.52 -89.59 55.17
N ALA A 239 -35.07 -88.56 55.88
CA ALA A 239 -34.81 -88.66 57.32
C ALA A 239 -36.05 -89.05 58.13
N SER A 240 -37.25 -88.59 57.73
CA SER A 240 -38.51 -89.00 58.35
C SER A 240 -38.85 -90.48 58.07
N LEU A 241 -38.57 -90.95 56.85
CA LEU A 241 -38.78 -92.35 56.44
C LEU A 241 -37.80 -93.28 57.14
N GLU A 242 -36.52 -92.92 57.23
CA GLU A 242 -35.51 -93.66 57.99
C GLU A 242 -35.88 -93.79 59.48
N LYS A 243 -36.38 -92.71 60.09
CA LYS A 243 -36.91 -92.78 61.48
C LYS A 243 -38.11 -93.73 61.59
N ARG A 244 -38.99 -93.72 60.59
CA ARG A 244 -40.15 -94.63 60.55
C ARG A 244 -39.72 -96.08 60.32
N GLU A 245 -38.73 -96.31 59.48
CA GLU A 245 -38.15 -97.63 59.23
C GLU A 245 -37.48 -98.18 60.49
N LYS A 246 -36.69 -97.38 61.21
CA LYS A 246 -36.11 -97.77 62.51
C LYS A 246 -37.21 -98.17 63.51
N ARG A 247 -38.27 -97.36 63.63
CA ARG A 247 -39.42 -97.69 64.49
C ARG A 247 -40.15 -98.97 64.06
N LEU A 248 -40.21 -99.25 62.76
CA LEU A 248 -40.79 -100.48 62.23
C LEU A 248 -39.90 -101.68 62.56
N LYS A 249 -38.59 -101.57 62.39
CA LYS A 249 -37.62 -102.61 62.80
C LYS A 249 -37.72 -102.90 64.30
N GLU A 250 -37.75 -101.88 65.15
CA GLU A 250 -37.98 -102.05 66.60
C GLU A 250 -39.33 -102.74 66.91
N LYS A 251 -40.37 -102.45 66.13
CA LYS A 251 -41.67 -103.13 66.28
C LYS A 251 -41.62 -104.57 65.78
N GLU A 252 -40.94 -104.84 64.69
CA GLU A 252 -40.72 -106.19 64.16
C GLU A 252 -39.92 -107.03 65.14
N GLU A 253 -38.83 -106.51 65.71
CA GLU A 253 -38.06 -107.14 66.79
C GLU A 253 -38.94 -107.45 68.00
N LYS A 254 -39.80 -106.51 68.43
CA LYS A 254 -40.79 -106.76 69.49
C LYS A 254 -41.82 -107.82 69.11
N ILE A 255 -42.25 -107.89 67.87
CA ILE A 255 -43.16 -108.95 67.40
C ILE A 255 -42.44 -110.29 67.41
N VAL A 256 -41.17 -110.35 67.01
CA VAL A 256 -40.35 -111.56 67.05
C VAL A 256 -40.16 -112.02 68.50
N SER A 257 -39.85 -111.11 69.44
CA SER A 257 -39.74 -111.45 70.86
C SER A 257 -41.07 -111.95 71.41
N LEU A 258 -42.17 -111.26 71.11
CA LEU A 258 -43.52 -111.67 71.51
C LEU A 258 -43.92 -113.02 70.90
N LYS A 259 -43.56 -113.30 69.65
CA LYS A 259 -43.76 -114.61 69.02
C LYS A 259 -42.97 -115.70 69.75
N SER A 260 -41.72 -115.43 70.12
CA SER A 260 -40.90 -116.37 70.90
C SER A 260 -41.49 -116.61 72.28
N ASP A 261 -42.00 -115.57 72.94
CA ASP A 261 -42.66 -115.68 74.24
C ASP A 261 -44.00 -116.40 74.14
N LEU A 262 -44.72 -116.23 73.04
CA LEU A 262 -45.95 -116.96 72.74
C LEU A 262 -45.67 -118.45 72.45
N GLU A 263 -44.58 -118.79 71.76
CA GLU A 263 -44.15 -120.18 71.58
C GLU A 263 -43.69 -120.80 72.91
N LYS A 264 -42.96 -120.06 73.76
CA LYS A 264 -42.67 -120.51 75.13
C LYS A 264 -43.96 -120.74 75.92
N ALA A 265 -44.92 -119.80 75.87
CA ALA A 265 -46.21 -119.94 76.52
C ALA A 265 -47.01 -121.13 75.99
N LYS A 266 -46.99 -121.38 74.67
CA LYS A 266 -47.58 -122.59 74.05
C LYS A 266 -46.90 -123.86 74.56
N SER A 267 -45.57 -123.90 74.64
CA SER A 267 -44.85 -125.06 75.18
C SER A 267 -45.21 -125.33 76.65
N ILE A 268 -45.37 -124.27 77.45
CA ILE A 268 -45.83 -124.37 78.84
C ILE A 268 -47.27 -124.92 78.88
N VAL A 269 -48.16 -124.43 78.02
CA VAL A 269 -49.54 -124.93 77.91
C VAL A 269 -49.56 -126.39 77.45
N GLU A 270 -48.70 -126.79 76.50
CA GLU A 270 -48.60 -128.19 76.05
C GLU A 270 -48.01 -129.12 77.11
N MET A 271 -47.04 -128.67 77.92
CA MET A 271 -46.54 -129.43 79.08
C MET A 271 -47.57 -129.54 80.21
N LEU A 272 -48.33 -128.48 80.45
CA LEU A 272 -49.39 -128.49 81.47
C LEU A 272 -50.65 -129.23 81.01
N ARG A 273 -50.84 -129.45 79.71
CA ARG A 273 -51.98 -130.17 79.15
C ARG A 273 -52.14 -131.59 79.69
N PRO A 274 -51.11 -132.46 79.73
CA PRO A 274 -51.21 -133.78 80.33
C PRO A 274 -51.39 -133.73 81.85
N GLU A 275 -50.80 -132.76 82.56
CA GLU A 275 -51.06 -132.57 84.00
C GLU A 275 -52.51 -132.15 84.27
N ILE A 276 -53.09 -131.29 83.44
CA ILE A 276 -54.49 -130.88 83.54
C ILE A 276 -55.43 -132.03 83.19
N ILE A 277 -55.09 -132.87 82.20
CA ILE A 277 -55.87 -134.06 81.86
C ILE A 277 -55.80 -135.10 83.01
N GLY A 278 -54.62 -135.33 83.57
CA GLY A 278 -54.43 -136.19 84.75
C GLY A 278 -55.18 -135.66 85.97
N LYS A 279 -55.09 -134.36 86.26
CA LYS A 279 -55.88 -133.71 87.32
C LYS A 279 -57.37 -133.71 87.03
N ALA A 280 -57.80 -133.66 85.78
CA ALA A 280 -59.22 -133.74 85.42
C ALA A 280 -59.80 -135.14 85.65
N GLU A 281 -59.02 -136.20 85.44
CA GLU A 281 -59.39 -137.59 85.76
C GLU A 281 -59.37 -137.85 87.28
N GLU A 282 -58.41 -137.26 87.98
CA GLU A 282 -58.34 -137.25 89.45
C GLU A 282 -59.53 -136.48 90.05
N ILE A 283 -59.90 -135.32 89.47
CA ILE A 283 -61.07 -134.51 89.85
C ILE A 283 -62.37 -135.23 89.48
N LYS A 284 -62.44 -136.01 88.39
CA LYS A 284 -63.62 -136.85 88.09
C LYS A 284 -63.84 -137.90 89.17
N SER A 285 -62.75 -138.48 89.67
CA SER A 285 -62.71 -139.44 90.78
C SER A 285 -62.94 -138.77 92.15
N ARG A 286 -62.56 -137.50 92.30
CA ARG A 286 -62.81 -136.67 93.48
C ARG A 286 -64.24 -136.10 93.51
N ILE A 287 -64.87 -135.85 92.36
CA ILE A 287 -66.24 -135.33 92.25
C ILE A 287 -67.27 -136.41 92.59
N SER A 288 -67.01 -137.69 92.31
CA SER A 288 -67.85 -138.78 92.86
C SER A 288 -67.77 -138.86 94.39
N PHE A 289 -66.63 -138.50 94.99
CA PHE A 289 -66.43 -138.46 96.44
C PHE A 289 -66.98 -137.16 97.09
N LEU A 290 -66.75 -135.99 96.50
CA LEU A 290 -67.17 -134.67 96.99
C LEU A 290 -68.67 -134.36 96.79
N LYS A 291 -69.38 -135.16 95.98
CA LYS A 291 -70.85 -135.15 95.96
C LYS A 291 -71.45 -135.63 97.29
N ASN A 292 -70.70 -136.40 98.09
CA ASN A 292 -71.09 -136.81 99.44
C ASN A 292 -70.70 -135.81 100.55
N GLU A 293 -69.74 -134.89 100.32
CA GLU A 293 -69.30 -133.89 101.33
C GLU A 293 -69.93 -132.49 101.17
N ARG A 294 -70.40 -132.12 99.97
CA ARG A 294 -71.03 -130.80 99.70
C ARG A 294 -72.37 -130.53 100.42
N LYS A 295 -72.86 -131.47 101.24
CA LYS A 295 -73.99 -131.23 102.14
C LYS A 295 -73.63 -130.42 103.41
N LYS A 296 -72.36 -130.04 103.65
CA LYS A 296 -71.94 -129.51 104.98
C LYS A 296 -71.27 -128.12 105.08
N GLY A 297 -71.09 -127.30 104.03
CA GLY A 297 -70.29 -126.06 104.19
C GLY A 297 -70.64 -124.87 103.29
N PHE A 298 -71.76 -124.18 103.59
CA PHE A 298 -72.25 -123.01 102.83
C PHE A 298 -72.30 -121.71 103.66
N THR A 299 -71.46 -121.51 104.66
CA THR A 299 -71.66 -120.38 105.61
C THR A 299 -70.39 -119.65 106.02
N GLY A 300 -69.75 -118.94 105.08
CA GLY A 300 -68.70 -118.02 105.49
C GLY A 300 -68.20 -117.10 104.39
N LEU A 301 -68.36 -115.80 104.62
CA LEU A 301 -67.34 -114.79 104.30
C LEU A 301 -67.37 -114.19 102.88
N ARG A 302 -68.54 -113.59 102.59
CA ARG A 302 -68.64 -112.21 102.06
C ARG A 302 -68.21 -111.22 103.16
N SER A 303 -67.27 -110.30 102.93
CA SER A 303 -67.40 -108.86 103.39
C SER A 303 -66.22 -107.88 103.15
N GLU A 304 -64.99 -108.22 102.78
CA GLU A 304 -63.88 -107.24 102.93
C GLU A 304 -63.40 -106.41 101.70
N LYS A 305 -64.17 -106.29 100.60
CA LYS A 305 -63.61 -105.76 99.32
C LYS A 305 -63.86 -104.27 98.97
N SER A 306 -64.48 -103.42 99.79
CA SER A 306 -65.05 -102.15 99.29
C SER A 306 -64.32 -100.80 99.52
N GLU A 307 -63.20 -100.68 100.24
CA GLU A 307 -62.75 -99.33 100.70
C GLU A 307 -61.57 -98.65 99.94
N ILE A 308 -60.85 -99.31 99.01
CA ILE A 308 -59.57 -98.76 98.47
C ILE A 308 -59.72 -97.89 97.18
N SER A 309 -60.94 -97.65 96.68
CA SER A 309 -61.16 -97.11 95.32
C SER A 309 -61.12 -95.57 95.14
N ALA A 310 -61.23 -94.75 96.20
CA ALA A 310 -61.63 -93.33 96.03
C ALA A 310 -60.51 -92.27 95.94
N ILE A 311 -59.30 -92.48 96.46
CA ILE A 311 -58.36 -91.36 96.74
C ILE A 311 -57.42 -91.00 95.55
N LYS A 312 -57.37 -91.79 94.47
CA LYS A 312 -56.32 -91.67 93.42
C LYS A 312 -56.61 -90.67 92.27
N LYS A 313 -57.80 -90.08 92.16
CA LYS A 313 -58.24 -89.39 90.93
C LYS A 313 -58.04 -87.86 90.86
N ASP A 314 -57.85 -87.15 91.97
CA ASP A 314 -57.99 -85.67 91.96
C ASP A 314 -56.68 -84.86 91.82
N VAL A 315 -55.50 -85.43 92.08
CA VAL A 315 -54.23 -84.67 92.06
C VAL A 315 -53.64 -84.46 90.64
N LEU A 316 -54.06 -85.26 89.65
CA LEU A 316 -53.41 -85.29 88.31
C LEU A 316 -53.91 -84.25 87.27
N LYS A 317 -54.95 -83.46 87.56
CA LYS A 317 -55.57 -82.54 86.58
C LYS A 317 -55.11 -81.07 86.65
N LEU A 318 -54.57 -80.59 87.77
CA LEU A 318 -54.22 -79.16 87.95
C LEU A 318 -52.85 -78.79 87.34
N ILE A 319 -51.87 -79.69 87.31
CA ILE A 319 -50.46 -79.37 86.92
C ILE A 319 -50.27 -79.21 85.39
N LYS A 320 -51.17 -79.74 84.55
CA LYS A 320 -50.99 -79.75 83.07
C LYS A 320 -51.47 -78.48 82.34
N LYS A 321 -52.21 -77.58 83.00
CA LYS A 321 -52.85 -76.44 82.33
C LYS A 321 -52.00 -75.16 82.34
N ASP A 322 -51.14 -74.97 83.33
CA ASP A 322 -50.42 -73.70 83.52
C ASP A 322 -49.05 -73.65 82.79
N VAL A 323 -48.44 -74.80 82.49
CA VAL A 323 -47.11 -74.86 81.81
C VAL A 323 -47.19 -74.59 80.29
N SER A 324 -48.37 -74.76 79.66
CA SER A 324 -48.54 -74.60 78.20
C SER A 324 -48.84 -73.17 77.77
N VAL A 325 -49.39 -72.32 78.65
CA VAL A 325 -49.75 -70.92 78.34
C VAL A 325 -48.53 -69.99 78.39
N LEU A 326 -47.57 -70.25 79.29
CA LEU A 326 -46.35 -69.44 79.42
C LEU A 326 -45.33 -69.66 78.29
N LYS A 327 -45.23 -70.89 77.75
CA LYS A 327 -44.30 -71.26 76.68
C LYS A 327 -44.64 -70.69 75.29
N ASN A 328 -45.89 -70.25 75.08
CA ASN A 328 -46.33 -69.68 73.80
C ASN A 328 -46.14 -68.16 73.74
N LYS A 329 -46.21 -67.44 74.88
CA LYS A 329 -45.94 -65.99 74.93
C LYS A 329 -44.45 -65.67 74.81
N GLU A 330 -43.56 -66.51 75.35
CA GLU A 330 -42.11 -66.36 75.22
C GLU A 330 -41.62 -66.42 73.75
N LYS A 331 -42.21 -67.32 72.94
CA LYS A 331 -41.87 -67.46 71.51
C LYS A 331 -42.35 -66.31 70.64
N GLU A 332 -43.39 -65.58 71.07
CA GLU A 332 -43.93 -64.42 70.36
C GLU A 332 -43.07 -63.18 70.60
N VAL A 333 -42.59 -63.00 71.84
CA VAL A 333 -41.67 -61.92 72.23
C VAL A 333 -40.30 -62.07 71.56
N VAL A 334 -39.75 -63.29 71.49
CA VAL A 334 -38.45 -63.54 70.83
C VAL A 334 -38.51 -63.24 69.33
N LYS A 335 -39.62 -63.54 68.64
CA LYS A 335 -39.79 -63.19 67.22
C LYS A 335 -39.88 -61.69 66.98
N LEU A 336 -40.58 -60.95 67.85
CA LEU A 336 -40.66 -59.49 67.75
C LEU A 336 -39.30 -58.82 67.98
N VAL A 337 -38.46 -59.36 68.86
CA VAL A 337 -37.09 -58.85 69.08
C VAL A 337 -36.18 -59.14 67.88
N ASP A 338 -36.23 -60.36 67.33
CA ASP A 338 -35.46 -60.73 66.12
C ASP A 338 -35.84 -59.89 64.89
N ASP A 339 -37.13 -59.55 64.74
CA ASP A 339 -37.61 -58.72 63.63
C ASP A 339 -37.21 -57.25 63.79
N VAL A 340 -37.23 -56.72 65.02
CA VAL A 340 -36.74 -55.37 65.34
C VAL A 340 -35.21 -55.24 65.16
N GLU A 341 -34.44 -56.27 65.51
CA GLU A 341 -32.98 -56.27 65.27
C GLU A 341 -32.62 -56.33 63.78
N LYS A 342 -33.38 -57.06 62.96
CA LYS A 342 -33.22 -57.06 61.50
C LYS A 342 -33.60 -55.72 60.88
N GLU A 343 -34.65 -55.07 61.36
CA GLU A 343 -35.03 -53.73 60.89
C GLU A 343 -33.99 -52.68 61.26
N LYS A 344 -33.39 -52.77 62.46
CA LYS A 344 -32.28 -51.91 62.88
C LYS A 344 -31.04 -52.07 61.99
N GLN A 345 -30.64 -53.30 61.68
CA GLN A 345 -29.51 -53.56 60.76
C GLN A 345 -29.79 -53.06 59.32
N LEU A 346 -31.04 -53.15 58.86
CA LEU A 346 -31.48 -52.61 57.58
C LEU A 346 -31.47 -51.07 57.55
N LEU A 347 -31.80 -50.43 58.68
CA LEU A 347 -31.73 -48.98 58.84
C LEU A 347 -30.28 -48.49 58.87
N ASP A 348 -29.39 -49.17 59.59
CA ASP A 348 -27.96 -48.82 59.62
C ASP A 348 -27.31 -48.97 58.24
N ALA A 349 -27.63 -50.04 57.50
CA ALA A 349 -27.16 -50.22 56.11
C ALA A 349 -27.71 -49.15 55.14
N LYS A 350 -28.96 -48.70 55.34
CA LYS A 350 -29.55 -47.58 54.59
C LYS A 350 -28.88 -46.25 54.94
N GLN A 351 -28.56 -46.03 56.21
CA GLN A 351 -27.86 -44.84 56.69
C GLN A 351 -26.45 -44.74 56.11
N ASP A 352 -25.70 -45.85 56.05
CA ASP A 352 -24.38 -45.89 55.41
C ASP A 352 -24.43 -45.68 53.89
N SER A 353 -25.47 -46.21 53.23
CA SER A 353 -25.73 -45.97 51.80
C SER A 353 -26.06 -44.51 51.51
N ILE A 354 -26.84 -43.87 52.39
CA ILE A 354 -27.17 -42.45 52.30
C ILE A 354 -25.92 -41.60 52.56
N LEU A 355 -25.10 -41.94 53.56
CA LEU A 355 -23.85 -41.23 53.84
C LEU A 355 -22.83 -41.34 52.71
N LYS A 356 -22.73 -42.50 52.03
CA LYS A 356 -21.96 -42.64 50.78
C LYS A 356 -22.49 -41.72 49.68
N LYS A 357 -23.81 -41.70 49.46
CA LYS A 357 -24.45 -40.80 48.49
C LYS A 357 -24.22 -39.32 48.81
N ILE A 358 -24.25 -38.93 50.08
CA ILE A 358 -23.94 -37.56 50.50
C ILE A 358 -22.50 -37.19 50.13
N ARG A 359 -21.52 -38.05 50.43
CA ARG A 359 -20.11 -37.80 50.05
C ARG A 359 -19.91 -37.74 48.54
N GLU A 360 -20.59 -38.60 47.77
CA GLU A 360 -20.57 -38.55 46.31
C GLU A 360 -21.19 -37.25 45.76
N LEU A 361 -22.30 -36.80 46.34
CA LEU A 361 -22.96 -35.55 45.98
C LEU A 361 -22.12 -34.33 46.35
N GLU A 362 -21.44 -34.33 47.50
CA GLU A 362 -20.49 -33.27 47.88
C GLU A 362 -19.29 -33.23 46.93
N HIS A 363 -18.75 -34.39 46.56
CA HIS A 363 -17.66 -34.46 45.59
C HIS A 363 -18.12 -34.00 44.19
N ALA A 364 -19.34 -34.34 43.79
CA ALA A 364 -19.95 -33.85 42.56
C ALA A 364 -20.20 -32.33 42.59
N LYS A 365 -20.61 -31.79 43.74
CA LYS A 365 -20.79 -30.34 43.95
C LYS A 365 -19.46 -29.58 43.81
N VAL A 366 -18.38 -30.06 44.42
CA VAL A 366 -17.04 -29.47 44.26
C VAL A 366 -16.55 -29.51 42.81
N VAL A 367 -16.84 -30.60 42.08
CA VAL A 367 -16.52 -30.70 40.65
C VAL A 367 -17.36 -29.75 39.80
N CYS A 368 -18.65 -29.58 40.12
CA CYS A 368 -19.52 -28.59 39.49
C CYS A 368 -19.03 -27.16 39.74
N ASP A 369 -18.67 -26.81 40.98
CA ASP A 369 -18.15 -25.47 41.31
C ASP A 369 -16.85 -25.15 40.57
N ARG A 370 -15.95 -26.15 40.41
CA ARG A 370 -14.73 -26.01 39.59
C ARG A 370 -15.05 -25.81 38.11
N LYS A 371 -16.02 -26.56 37.57
CA LYS A 371 -16.49 -26.40 36.19
C LYS A 371 -17.19 -25.06 35.96
N GLU A 372 -17.93 -24.56 36.94
CA GLU A 372 -18.61 -23.27 36.87
C GLU A 372 -17.61 -22.11 36.88
N LYS A 373 -16.56 -22.19 37.71
CA LYS A 373 -15.44 -21.22 37.67
C LYS A 373 -14.70 -21.26 36.33
N ALA A 374 -14.46 -22.45 35.76
CA ALA A 374 -13.87 -22.58 34.43
C ALA A 374 -14.78 -22.05 33.31
N LEU A 375 -16.11 -22.21 33.45
CA LEU A 375 -17.12 -21.65 32.56
C LEU A 375 -17.13 -20.11 32.63
N LYS A 376 -17.14 -19.51 33.82
CA LYS A 376 -17.06 -18.05 34.00
C LYS A 376 -15.77 -17.47 33.38
N PHE A 377 -14.65 -18.19 33.49
CA PHE A 377 -13.40 -17.79 32.84
C PHE A 377 -13.52 -17.86 31.30
N LYS A 378 -14.08 -18.95 30.76
CA LYS A 378 -14.34 -19.09 29.32
C LYS A 378 -15.33 -18.05 28.80
N GLU A 379 -16.39 -17.73 29.55
CA GLU A 379 -17.35 -16.67 29.21
C GLU A 379 -16.71 -15.29 29.18
N SER A 380 -15.82 -15.00 30.14
CA SER A 380 -15.05 -13.75 30.12
C SER A 380 -14.12 -13.64 28.90
N PHE A 381 -13.55 -14.78 28.47
CA PHE A 381 -12.70 -14.87 27.28
C PHE A 381 -13.52 -14.74 25.99
N ILE A 382 -14.69 -15.37 25.92
CA ILE A 382 -15.65 -15.24 24.82
C ILE A 382 -16.15 -13.80 24.72
N LYS A 383 -16.44 -13.11 25.84
CA LYS A 383 -16.80 -11.69 25.84
C LYS A 383 -15.69 -10.81 25.27
N LYS A 384 -14.41 -11.10 25.56
CA LYS A 384 -13.26 -10.39 24.97
C LYS A 384 -13.17 -10.64 23.46
N LEU A 385 -13.26 -11.89 23.03
CA LEU A 385 -13.25 -12.26 21.60
C LEU A 385 -14.44 -11.67 20.84
N SER A 386 -15.63 -11.59 21.45
CA SER A 386 -16.81 -10.98 20.86
C SER A 386 -16.62 -9.47 20.65
N LYS A 387 -16.06 -8.75 21.65
CA LYS A 387 -15.71 -7.33 21.49
C LYS A 387 -14.68 -7.10 20.39
N GLU A 388 -13.71 -8.00 20.26
CA GLU A 388 -12.68 -7.94 19.23
C GLU A 388 -13.25 -8.21 17.82
N LEU A 389 -14.18 -9.16 17.72
CA LEU A 389 -14.95 -9.43 16.50
C LEU A 389 -15.82 -8.24 16.09
N ASP A 390 -16.47 -7.57 17.04
CA ASP A 390 -17.30 -6.38 16.76
C ASP A 390 -16.45 -5.20 16.27
N LEU A 391 -15.26 -4.99 16.85
CA LEU A 391 -14.29 -4.02 16.35
C LEU A 391 -13.83 -4.35 14.93
N ARG A 392 -13.61 -5.63 14.64
CA ARG A 392 -13.19 -6.11 13.32
C ARG A 392 -14.32 -5.99 12.28
N LYS A 393 -15.57 -6.26 12.67
CA LYS A 393 -16.76 -5.99 11.85
C LYS A 393 -16.91 -4.50 11.54
N LYS A 394 -16.75 -3.61 12.53
CA LYS A 394 -16.79 -2.15 12.30
C LYS A 394 -15.69 -1.66 11.36
N LYS A 395 -14.48 -2.26 11.42
CA LYS A 395 -13.40 -1.97 10.46
C LYS A 395 -13.77 -2.43 9.05
N LEU A 396 -14.28 -3.65 8.91
CA LEU A 396 -14.72 -4.20 7.63
C LEU A 396 -15.91 -3.42 7.03
N GLU A 397 -16.84 -2.91 7.85
CA GLU A 397 -17.91 -2.02 7.39
C GLU A 397 -17.37 -0.70 6.85
N LYS A 398 -16.36 -0.11 7.50
CA LYS A 398 -15.69 1.11 7.02
C LYS A 398 -14.96 0.85 5.69
N GLU A 399 -14.27 -0.27 5.57
CA GLU A 399 -13.61 -0.69 4.32
C GLU A 399 -14.63 -0.98 3.21
N SER A 400 -15.73 -1.67 3.52
CA SER A 400 -16.87 -1.90 2.63
C SER A 400 -17.49 -0.58 2.14
N ALA A 401 -17.67 0.40 3.04
CA ALA A 401 -18.18 1.72 2.68
C ALA A 401 -17.18 2.50 1.80
N GLN A 402 -15.88 2.39 2.04
CA GLN A 402 -14.84 2.95 1.17
C GLN A 402 -14.83 2.29 -0.21
N ILE A 403 -15.00 0.96 -0.28
CA ILE A 403 -15.10 0.21 -1.53
C ILE A 403 -16.36 0.61 -2.31
N LYS A 404 -17.51 0.81 -1.63
CA LYS A 404 -18.73 1.34 -2.26
C LYS A 404 -18.50 2.74 -2.83
N ARG A 405 -17.92 3.66 -2.06
CA ARG A 405 -17.55 5.01 -2.54
C ARG A 405 -16.58 4.96 -3.72
N ALA A 406 -15.59 4.08 -3.70
CA ALA A 406 -14.66 3.88 -4.81
C ALA A 406 -15.35 3.32 -6.06
N ARG A 407 -16.32 2.40 -5.91
CA ARG A 407 -17.14 1.91 -7.03
C ARG A 407 -18.05 3.00 -7.59
N ASP A 408 -18.65 3.83 -6.74
CA ASP A 408 -19.51 4.92 -7.18
C ASP A 408 -18.69 6.00 -7.89
N LEU A 409 -17.49 6.35 -7.38
CA LEU A 409 -16.54 7.21 -8.07
C LEU A 409 -16.10 6.60 -9.42
N LYS A 410 -15.86 5.29 -9.49
CA LYS A 410 -15.53 4.61 -10.77
C LYS A 410 -16.68 4.64 -11.78
N LYS A 411 -17.94 4.68 -11.33
CA LYS A 411 -19.12 4.86 -12.21
C LYS A 411 -19.31 6.32 -12.66
N VAL A 412 -18.93 7.28 -11.83
CA VAL A 412 -19.07 8.72 -12.09
C VAL A 412 -17.90 9.28 -12.90
N LEU A 413 -16.70 8.72 -12.78
CA LEU A 413 -15.49 9.12 -13.51
C LEU A 413 -15.70 9.21 -15.03
N PRO A 414 -16.29 8.20 -15.70
CA PRO A 414 -16.51 8.28 -17.15
C PRO A 414 -17.48 9.39 -17.57
N LYS A 415 -18.45 9.75 -16.71
CA LYS A 415 -19.38 10.86 -16.95
C LYS A 415 -18.70 12.22 -16.75
N MET A 416 -17.86 12.33 -15.72
CA MET A 416 -17.05 13.52 -15.44
C MET A 416 -15.99 13.73 -16.52
N GLU A 417 -15.33 12.67 -17.00
CA GLU A 417 -14.38 12.73 -18.12
C GLU A 417 -15.06 13.12 -19.43
N LYS A 418 -16.28 12.64 -19.71
CA LYS A 418 -17.07 13.08 -20.85
C LYS A 418 -17.39 14.57 -20.76
N ARG A 419 -17.88 15.04 -19.60
CA ARG A 419 -18.12 16.48 -19.34
C ARG A 419 -16.84 17.31 -19.45
N PHE A 420 -15.70 16.81 -18.96
CA PHE A 420 -14.41 17.50 -19.12
C PHE A 420 -13.99 17.58 -20.59
N ARG A 421 -14.17 16.50 -21.38
CA ARG A 421 -13.90 16.52 -22.83
C ARG A 421 -14.84 17.47 -23.57
N GLU A 422 -16.10 17.54 -23.17
CA GLU A 422 -17.09 18.47 -23.72
C GLU A 422 -16.72 19.92 -23.40
N LEU A 423 -16.44 20.25 -22.13
CA LEU A 423 -15.97 21.57 -21.71
C LEU A 423 -14.63 21.95 -22.37
N THR A 424 -13.71 21.00 -22.55
CA THR A 424 -12.45 21.24 -23.27
C THR A 424 -12.69 21.50 -24.76
N ARG A 425 -13.69 20.84 -25.37
CA ARG A 425 -14.12 21.12 -26.75
C ARG A 425 -14.82 22.48 -26.85
N GLU A 426 -15.62 22.86 -25.86
CA GLU A 426 -16.26 24.18 -25.79
C GLU A 426 -15.26 25.30 -25.58
N LEU A 427 -14.27 25.12 -24.71
CA LEU A 427 -13.13 26.03 -24.55
C LEU A 427 -12.37 26.18 -25.85
N ARG A 428 -12.05 25.07 -26.55
CA ARG A 428 -11.40 25.15 -27.88
C ARG A 428 -12.27 25.84 -28.94
N LYS A 429 -13.59 25.70 -28.87
CA LYS A 429 -14.53 26.41 -29.77
C LYS A 429 -14.59 27.90 -29.42
N LEU A 430 -14.56 28.26 -28.15
CA LEU A 430 -14.51 29.65 -27.68
C LEU A 430 -13.16 30.29 -28.02
N GLU A 431 -12.04 29.62 -27.80
CA GLU A 431 -10.70 30.06 -28.20
C GLU A 431 -10.58 30.26 -29.71
N LYS A 432 -11.18 29.38 -30.53
CA LYS A 432 -11.27 29.57 -31.98
C LYS A 432 -12.16 30.77 -32.34
N LYS A 433 -13.30 30.95 -31.67
CA LYS A 433 -14.18 32.12 -31.86
C LYS A 433 -13.55 33.44 -31.38
N VAL A 434 -12.60 33.40 -30.45
CA VAL A 434 -11.81 34.56 -30.00
C VAL A 434 -10.66 34.86 -30.96
N LYS A 435 -10.11 33.86 -31.66
CA LYS A 435 -9.09 34.06 -32.71
C LYS A 435 -9.62 34.58 -34.05
N GLU A 436 -10.94 34.52 -34.29
CA GLU A 436 -11.57 34.94 -35.55
C GLU A 436 -12.37 36.26 -35.45
N ARG A 437 -12.24 37.01 -34.35
CA ARG A 437 -12.79 38.37 -34.24
C ARG A 437 -11.65 39.38 -34.11
N PRO A 438 -11.40 40.27 -35.09
CA PRO A 438 -10.64 41.47 -34.85
C PRO A 438 -11.55 42.43 -34.09
N VAL A 439 -11.36 42.55 -32.77
CA VAL A 439 -12.05 43.56 -31.96
C VAL A 439 -11.01 44.51 -31.39
N VAL A 440 -11.00 45.65 -32.06
CA VAL A 440 -10.76 47.01 -31.58
C VAL A 440 -10.82 47.14 -30.06
N ILE A 441 -9.76 47.77 -29.55
CA ILE A 441 -9.62 48.28 -28.20
C ILE A 441 -10.67 49.36 -27.98
N GLU A 442 -11.68 49.08 -27.17
CA GLU A 442 -12.40 50.14 -26.45
C GLU A 442 -12.55 49.73 -24.99
N LYS A 443 -11.97 50.56 -24.12
CA LYS A 443 -12.18 50.55 -22.67
C LYS A 443 -13.62 50.96 -22.37
N PRO A 444 -14.32 50.24 -21.49
CA PRO A 444 -15.26 50.89 -20.60
C PRO A 444 -14.86 50.66 -19.15
N ALA A 445 -14.90 51.75 -18.40
CA ALA A 445 -14.80 51.79 -16.97
C ALA A 445 -15.93 50.98 -16.33
N VAL A 446 -15.58 50.00 -15.50
CA VAL A 446 -16.48 49.49 -14.47
C VAL A 446 -15.69 49.36 -13.18
N LYS A 447 -16.13 50.15 -12.20
CA LYS A 447 -15.74 50.09 -10.80
C LYS A 447 -16.15 48.73 -10.24
N GLU A 448 -15.18 47.91 -9.84
CA GLU A 448 -15.41 46.88 -8.82
C GLU A 448 -14.41 47.07 -7.69
N VAL A 449 -14.98 47.44 -6.56
CA VAL A 449 -14.37 47.53 -5.25
C VAL A 449 -14.10 46.10 -4.77
N LEU A 450 -12.85 45.67 -4.80
CA LEU A 450 -12.36 44.54 -4.01
C LEU A 450 -11.10 44.99 -3.28
N PRO A 451 -11.02 44.84 -1.95
CA PRO A 451 -9.95 45.39 -1.14
C PRO A 451 -8.64 44.64 -1.40
N GLU A 452 -7.61 45.38 -1.83
CA GLU A 452 -6.22 44.95 -1.78
C GLU A 452 -5.82 44.66 -0.33
N ILE A 453 -5.79 43.38 0.05
CA ILE A 453 -5.00 42.94 1.19
C ILE A 453 -3.54 43.03 0.76
N LYS A 454 -2.91 44.17 1.05
CA LYS A 454 -1.46 44.33 1.04
C LYS A 454 -0.86 43.33 2.01
N LEU A 455 -0.36 42.21 1.49
CA LEU A 455 0.58 41.36 2.21
C LEU A 455 1.90 42.13 2.36
N PRO A 456 2.36 42.43 3.59
CA PRO A 456 3.64 43.07 3.78
C PRO A 456 4.75 42.07 3.47
N SER A 457 5.44 42.27 2.35
CA SER A 457 6.74 41.65 2.10
C SER A 457 7.78 42.27 3.03
N LYS A 458 7.85 41.81 4.27
CA LYS A 458 9.05 41.98 5.09
C LYS A 458 10.11 40.99 4.61
N PRO A 459 11.35 41.42 4.33
CA PRO A 459 12.47 40.50 4.22
C PRO A 459 12.67 39.86 5.59
N PHE A 460 12.37 38.56 5.70
CA PHE A 460 12.46 37.86 6.97
C PHE A 460 13.90 37.44 7.20
N VAL A 461 14.52 38.12 8.16
CA VAL A 461 15.84 37.87 8.73
C VAL A 461 15.93 36.41 9.20
N GLU A 462 17.03 35.72 8.89
CA GLU A 462 17.36 34.42 9.50
C GLU A 462 17.45 34.60 11.02
N MET A 463 16.42 34.17 11.75
CA MET A 463 16.40 34.20 13.20
C MET A 463 16.83 32.85 13.79
N PRO A 464 17.49 32.86 14.97
CA PRO A 464 18.06 31.67 15.60
C PRO A 464 17.01 30.61 15.99
N GLN A 465 17.46 29.36 15.98
CA GLN A 465 16.66 28.13 16.20
C GLN A 465 15.87 28.10 17.53
N SER A 466 16.24 28.94 18.50
CA SER A 466 15.50 29.20 19.75
C SER A 466 14.03 29.60 19.52
N ASP A 467 13.74 30.24 18.39
CA ASP A 467 12.42 30.82 18.12
C ASP A 467 11.37 29.81 17.65
N ILE A 468 11.78 28.63 17.15
CA ILE A 468 10.81 27.59 16.75
C ILE A 468 10.21 26.94 18.00
N ARG A 469 11.02 26.70 19.03
CA ARG A 469 10.56 26.08 20.29
C ARG A 469 9.67 27.02 21.11
N SER A 470 9.95 28.33 21.09
CA SER A 470 9.08 29.33 21.72
C SER A 470 7.72 29.42 21.01
N MET A 471 7.69 29.32 19.68
CA MET A 471 6.44 29.21 18.91
C MET A 471 5.66 27.93 19.21
N ILE A 472 6.34 26.79 19.38
CA ILE A 472 5.71 25.52 19.79
C ILE A 472 5.07 25.66 21.17
N LYS A 473 5.75 26.31 22.12
CA LYS A 473 5.20 26.58 23.46
C LYS A 473 3.99 27.52 23.40
N ASN A 474 4.06 28.57 22.58
CA ASN A 474 2.94 29.48 22.36
C ASN A 474 1.74 28.77 21.71
N ALA A 475 1.97 27.87 20.75
CA ALA A 475 0.91 27.07 20.15
C ALA A 475 0.23 26.16 21.17
N ARG A 476 0.98 25.56 22.11
CA ARG A 476 0.41 24.78 23.23
C ARG A 476 -0.47 25.65 24.12
N ASN A 477 0.01 26.83 24.53
CA ASN A 477 -0.79 27.75 25.34
C ASN A 477 -2.10 28.19 24.64
N ILE A 478 -2.07 28.38 23.32
CA ILE A 478 -3.25 28.77 22.54
C ILE A 478 -4.27 27.62 22.46
N ILE A 479 -3.78 26.38 22.34
CA ILE A 479 -4.62 25.17 22.40
C ILE A 479 -5.28 25.08 23.78
N ASP A 480 -4.53 25.31 24.85
CA ASP A 480 -5.04 25.30 26.23
C ASP A 480 -6.07 26.41 26.48
N SER A 481 -5.96 27.55 25.79
CA SER A 481 -6.95 28.62 25.83
C SER A 481 -8.18 28.40 24.93
N GLY A 482 -8.22 27.31 24.15
CA GLY A 482 -9.37 26.92 23.33
C GLY A 482 -9.50 27.60 21.95
N ASP A 483 -8.55 28.45 21.54
CA ASP A 483 -8.55 29.07 20.21
C ASP A 483 -7.85 28.18 19.18
N LEU A 484 -8.57 27.16 18.73
CA LEU A 484 -8.05 26.17 17.78
C LEU A 484 -7.72 26.78 16.41
N GLY A 485 -8.39 27.87 16.01
CA GLY A 485 -8.16 28.54 14.74
C GLY A 485 -6.81 29.26 14.70
N SER A 486 -6.46 29.96 15.77
CA SER A 486 -5.13 30.58 15.91
C SER A 486 -4.04 29.54 16.12
N ALA A 487 -4.31 28.45 16.84
CA ALA A 487 -3.37 27.35 17.01
C ALA A 487 -3.01 26.67 15.67
N ASP A 488 -3.98 26.39 14.81
CA ASP A 488 -3.75 25.72 13.52
C ASP A 488 -2.95 26.60 12.53
N ARG A 489 -3.19 27.92 12.56
CA ARG A 489 -2.38 28.90 11.81
C ARG A 489 -0.93 28.91 12.28
N LEU A 490 -0.72 28.95 13.60
CA LEU A 490 0.64 28.97 14.18
C LEU A 490 1.37 27.65 13.90
N VAL A 491 0.68 26.52 13.95
CA VAL A 491 1.23 25.20 13.58
C VAL A 491 1.61 25.12 12.10
N SER A 492 0.83 25.74 11.22
CA SER A 492 1.16 25.83 9.79
C SER A 492 2.43 26.66 9.55
N GLU A 493 2.62 27.74 10.31
CA GLU A 493 3.82 28.56 10.25
C GLU A 493 5.06 27.83 10.80
N ILE A 494 4.92 27.14 11.94
CA ILE A 494 5.97 26.28 12.49
C ILE A 494 6.38 25.20 11.48
N ALA A 495 5.43 24.58 10.78
CA ALA A 495 5.71 23.54 9.78
C ALA A 495 6.58 24.03 8.61
N VAL A 496 6.39 25.28 8.17
CA VAL A 496 7.23 25.89 7.12
C VAL A 496 8.64 26.14 7.64
N ARG A 497 8.77 26.54 8.91
CA ARG A 497 10.07 26.84 9.54
C ARG A 497 10.86 25.58 9.85
N VAL A 498 10.23 24.51 10.34
CA VAL A 498 10.89 23.21 10.61
C VAL A 498 11.50 22.60 9.35
N LYS A 499 10.84 22.74 8.19
CA LYS A 499 11.39 22.28 6.89
C LYS A 499 12.69 22.99 6.47
N LYS A 500 12.97 24.18 7.01
CA LYS A 500 14.15 24.99 6.70
C LYS A 500 15.31 24.78 7.70
N VAL A 501 15.15 23.95 8.73
CA VAL A 501 16.19 23.66 9.73
C VAL A 501 17.31 22.81 9.10
N SER A 502 18.55 23.31 9.06
CA SER A 502 19.68 22.65 8.40
C SER A 502 20.14 21.35 9.09
N ASP A 503 20.04 21.26 10.42
CA ASP A 503 20.42 20.06 11.17
C ASP A 503 19.35 18.95 11.06
N PRO A 504 19.66 17.78 10.48
CA PRO A 504 18.72 16.67 10.35
C PRO A 504 18.30 16.02 11.69
N VAL A 505 19.11 16.10 12.75
CA VAL A 505 18.75 15.51 14.06
C VAL A 505 17.71 16.39 14.74
N GLU A 506 17.96 17.70 14.81
CA GLU A 506 17.03 18.63 15.40
C GLU A 506 15.74 18.81 14.57
N ARG A 507 15.83 18.74 13.24
CA ARG A 507 14.65 18.72 12.36
C ARG A 507 13.72 17.55 12.71
N LYS A 508 14.26 16.36 12.96
CA LYS A 508 13.47 15.19 13.38
C LYS A 508 12.78 15.43 14.72
N LEU A 509 13.48 16.02 15.69
CA LEU A 509 12.93 16.32 17.02
C LEU A 509 11.77 17.32 16.93
N LEU A 510 11.94 18.40 16.16
CA LEU A 510 10.90 19.40 15.92
C LEU A 510 9.72 18.84 15.12
N ASP A 511 9.96 17.91 14.19
CA ASP A 511 8.90 17.19 13.46
C ASP A 511 8.06 16.30 14.40
N TYR A 512 8.66 15.71 15.44
CA TYR A 512 7.92 14.98 16.47
C TYR A 512 7.06 15.93 17.31
N GLU A 513 7.62 17.04 17.79
CA GLU A 513 6.87 18.05 18.55
C GLU A 513 5.72 18.66 17.73
N LEU A 514 5.92 18.86 16.42
CA LEU A 514 4.89 19.35 15.50
C LEU A 514 3.76 18.33 15.28
N LYS A 515 4.08 17.03 15.22
CA LYS A 515 3.06 15.97 15.12
C LYS A 515 2.24 15.86 16.40
N ASP A 516 2.89 16.00 17.55
CA ASP A 516 2.24 16.03 18.86
C ASP A 516 1.25 17.20 18.94
N LEU A 517 1.69 18.43 18.61
CA LEU A 517 0.85 19.62 18.51
C LEU A 517 -0.38 19.42 17.60
N LYS A 518 -0.19 18.87 16.39
CA LYS A 518 -1.31 18.59 15.46
C LYS A 518 -2.29 17.56 16.02
N THR A 519 -1.79 16.60 16.80
CA THR A 519 -2.62 15.61 17.47
C THR A 519 -3.41 16.25 18.61
N SER A 520 -2.79 17.13 19.39
CA SER A 520 -3.46 17.91 20.45
C SER A 520 -4.55 18.81 19.89
N ILE A 521 -4.31 19.54 18.79
CA ILE A 521 -5.37 20.34 18.12
C ILE A 521 -6.52 19.43 17.69
N LYS A 522 -6.22 18.27 17.11
CA LYS A 522 -7.25 17.33 16.64
C LYS A 522 -8.05 16.72 17.79
N LEU A 523 -7.41 16.42 18.91
CA LEU A 523 -8.10 15.94 20.11
C LEU A 523 -8.96 17.04 20.74
N ALA A 524 -8.43 18.26 20.83
CA ALA A 524 -9.18 19.41 21.33
C ALA A 524 -10.36 19.80 20.42
N SER A 525 -10.28 19.52 19.10
CA SER A 525 -11.41 19.70 18.17
C SER A 525 -12.50 18.63 18.27
N LEU A 526 -12.21 17.52 18.97
CA LEU A 526 -13.14 16.40 19.18
C LEU A 526 -13.75 16.39 20.59
N ALA A 527 -13.19 17.15 21.51
CA ALA A 527 -13.75 17.48 22.81
C ALA A 527 -14.78 18.61 22.65
#